data_AF-A0A0F9BYB3-F1
#
_entry.id   AF-A0A0F9BYB3-F1
#
_cell.length_a   1.000
_cell.length_b   1.000
_cell.length_c   1.000
_cell.angle_alpha   90.00
_cell.angle_beta   90.00
_cell.angle_gamma   90.00
#
_symmetry.space_group_name_H-M   'P 1'
#
loop_
_entity.id
_entity.type
_entity.pdbx_description
1 polymer ?
#
loop_
_entity_poly.entity_id
_entity_poly.type
_entity_poly.pdbx_seq_one_letter_code
_entity_poly.pdbx_strand_id
1 'polypeptide(L)'
;QAVPVISKKGNGGLRYALYQAANVAAGRTDLFRAYFTKILRGRERERGIKTKMRVKLAAKMLIIAWTLMKTKQSFDPEHLNID
;
A
#
# COMPACT_ATOMS: atom_id res chain seq x y z
N GLN A 1 9.89 14.68 13.12
CA GLN A 1 8.58 14.56 12.41
C GLN A 1 8.14 13.11 12.44
N ALA A 2 6.88 12.81 12.77
CA ALA A 2 6.40 11.42 12.86
C ALA A 2 6.18 10.82 11.45
N VAL A 3 6.63 9.58 11.25
CA VAL A 3 6.43 8.79 10.02
C VAL A 3 5.44 7.67 10.33
N PRO A 4 4.32 7.56 9.61
CA PRO A 4 3.35 6.49 9.85
C PRO A 4 3.95 5.15 9.42
N VAL A 5 3.93 4.17 10.32
CA VAL A 5 4.54 2.85 10.09
C VAL A 5 3.60 1.71 10.49
N ILE A 6 3.60 0.65 9.68
CA ILE A 6 2.93 -0.61 10.03
C ILE A 6 3.91 -1.44 10.87
N SER A 7 3.63 -1.60 12.16
CA SER A 7 4.50 -2.34 13.09
C SER A 7 3.73 -3.41 13.87
N LYS A 8 4.38 -4.55 14.16
CA LYS A 8 3.80 -5.60 15.01
C LYS A 8 3.44 -5.11 16.42
N LYS A 9 4.14 -4.10 16.92
CA LYS A 9 3.85 -3.46 18.22
C LYS A 9 2.64 -2.51 18.18
N GLY A 10 2.14 -2.18 16.99
CA GLY A 10 0.97 -1.32 16.81
C GLY A 10 -0.36 -2.09 16.88
N ASN A 11 -1.47 -1.37 16.79
CA ASN A 11 -2.82 -1.92 16.86
C ASN A 11 -3.08 -2.98 15.76
N GLY A 12 -3.44 -4.20 16.17
CA GLY A 12 -3.67 -5.32 15.25
C GLY A 12 -4.88 -5.15 14.34
N GLY A 13 -5.97 -4.56 14.84
CA GLY A 13 -7.19 -4.31 14.05
C GLY A 13 -6.95 -3.30 12.93
N LEU A 14 -6.25 -2.20 13.22
CA LEU A 14 -5.89 -1.21 12.20
C LEU A 14 -4.96 -1.80 11.13
N ARG A 15 -3.99 -2.65 11.51
CA ARG A 15 -3.14 -3.35 10.56
C ARG A 15 -3.95 -4.26 9.64
N TYR A 16 -4.92 -4.96 10.19
CA TYR A 16 -5.80 -5.83 9.42
C TYR A 16 -6.68 -5.04 8.46
N ALA A 17 -7.28 -3.93 8.92
CA ALA A 17 -8.08 -3.05 8.06
C ALA A 17 -7.28 -2.49 6.88
N LEU A 18 -6.06 -2.02 7.12
CA LEU A 18 -5.14 -1.55 6.06
C LEU A 18 -4.79 -2.66 5.07
N TYR A 19 -4.55 -3.88 5.55
CA TYR A 19 -4.32 -5.03 4.67
C TYR A 19 -5.55 -5.33 3.79
N GLN A 20 -6.76 -5.29 4.36
CA GLN A 20 -7.99 -5.52 3.61
C GLN A 20 -8.23 -4.42 2.56
N ALA A 21 -8.00 -3.16 2.91
CA ALA A 21 -8.05 -2.04 1.96
C ALA A 21 -7.07 -2.26 0.79
N ALA A 22 -5.83 -2.65 1.07
CA ALA A 22 -4.84 -2.96 0.05
C ALA A 22 -5.23 -4.17 -0.81
N ASN A 23 -5.85 -5.19 -0.22
CA ASN A 23 -6.33 -6.36 -0.96
C ASN A 23 -7.44 -5.99 -1.95
N VAL A 24 -8.38 -5.14 -1.54
CA VAL A 24 -9.44 -4.62 -2.43
C VAL A 24 -8.85 -3.72 -3.50
N ALA A 25 -7.99 -2.77 -3.14
CA ALA A 25 -7.38 -1.82 -4.08
C ALA A 25 -6.55 -2.54 -5.16
N ALA A 26 -5.75 -3.55 -4.79
CA ALA A 26 -4.95 -4.33 -5.74
C ALA A 26 -5.81 -5.11 -6.76
N GLY A 27 -7.08 -5.39 -6.46
CA GLY A 27 -7.98 -6.11 -7.36
C GLY A 27 -8.99 -5.23 -8.10
N ARG A 28 -9.34 -4.06 -7.56
CA ARG A 28 -10.47 -3.25 -8.05
C ARG A 28 -10.10 -1.84 -8.51
N THR A 29 -8.86 -1.40 -8.32
CA THR A 29 -8.42 -0.06 -8.75
C THR A 29 -7.24 -0.22 -9.69
N ASP A 30 -7.36 0.25 -10.93
CA ASP A 30 -6.34 0.02 -11.96
C ASP A 30 -4.98 0.63 -11.59
N LEU A 31 -4.99 1.80 -10.97
CA LEU A 31 -3.79 2.46 -10.46
C LEU A 31 -3.02 1.59 -9.44
N PHE A 32 -3.71 1.11 -8.39
CA PHE A 32 -3.07 0.30 -7.37
C PHE A 32 -2.78 -1.13 -7.84
N ARG A 33 -3.55 -1.64 -8.81
CA ARG A 33 -3.28 -2.91 -9.49
C ARG A 33 -2.00 -2.83 -10.31
N ALA A 34 -1.79 -1.75 -11.06
CA ALA A 34 -0.58 -1.52 -11.83
C ALA A 34 0.64 -1.39 -10.90
N TYR A 35 0.55 -0.60 -9.83
CA TYR A 35 1.62 -0.51 -8.83
C TYR A 35 1.90 -1.87 -8.15
N PHE A 36 0.85 -2.61 -7.77
CA PHE A 36 1.00 -3.95 -7.18
C PHE A 36 1.73 -4.91 -8.13
N THR A 37 1.41 -4.83 -9.42
CA THR A 37 2.04 -5.64 -10.47
C THR A 37 3.51 -5.25 -10.65
N LYS A 38 3.82 -3.95 -10.62
CA LYS A 38 5.21 -3.44 -10.65
C LYS A 38 6.04 -4.00 -9.50
N ILE A 39 5.55 -3.93 -8.26
CA ILE A 39 6.30 -4.43 -7.09
C ILE A 39 6.38 -5.96 -7.02
N LEU A 40 5.50 -6.67 -7.75
CA LEU A 40 5.48 -8.12 -7.88
C LEU A 40 6.46 -8.62 -8.95
N ARG A 41 6.70 -7.81 -9.98
CA ARG A 41 7.52 -8.16 -11.15
C ARG A 41 8.91 -8.64 -10.73
N GLY A 42 9.33 -9.79 -11.27
CA GLY A 42 10.63 -10.41 -11.00
C GLY A 42 10.72 -11.19 -9.69
N ARG A 43 9.63 -11.27 -8.93
CA ARG A 43 9.56 -11.94 -7.61
C ARG A 43 8.45 -12.99 -7.54
N GLU A 44 7.88 -13.36 -8.68
CA GLU A 44 6.68 -14.19 -8.79
C GLU A 44 6.86 -15.59 -8.21
N ARG A 45 8.10 -16.11 -8.22
CA ARG A 45 8.45 -17.45 -7.71
C ARG A 45 8.65 -17.50 -6.20
N GLU A 46 8.68 -16.35 -5.50
CA GLU A 46 8.82 -16.33 -4.04
C GLU A 46 7.55 -16.86 -3.35
N ARG A 47 7.72 -17.86 -2.46
CA ARG A 47 6.61 -18.39 -1.66
C ARG A 47 5.95 -17.28 -0.83
N GLY A 48 4.64 -17.13 -0.99
CA GLY A 48 3.85 -16.12 -0.25
C GLY A 48 4.05 -14.68 -0.72
N ILE A 49 4.65 -14.45 -1.90
CA ILE A 49 4.97 -13.11 -2.39
C ILE A 49 3.77 -12.18 -2.47
N LYS A 50 2.60 -12.68 -2.90
CA LYS A 50 1.39 -11.86 -3.05
C LYS A 50 0.99 -11.22 -1.71
N THR A 51 1.04 -11.98 -0.62
CA THR A 51 0.76 -11.46 0.73
C THR A 51 1.80 -10.43 1.14
N LYS A 52 3.09 -10.71 0.93
CA LYS A 52 4.17 -9.73 1.20
C LYS A 52 3.95 -8.42 0.43
N MET A 53 3.57 -8.50 -0.85
CA MET A 53 3.37 -7.31 -1.69
C MET A 53 2.10 -6.55 -1.30
N ARG A 54 1.05 -7.22 -0.84
CA ARG A 54 -0.14 -6.55 -0.28
C ARG A 54 0.19 -5.77 0.98
N VAL A 55 1.08 -6.31 1.84
CA VAL A 55 1.58 -5.57 3.02
C VAL A 55 2.39 -4.34 2.60
N LYS A 56 3.22 -4.45 1.56
CA LYS A 56 3.96 -3.29 1.01
C LYS A 56 3.01 -2.24 0.43
N LEU A 57 1.98 -2.66 -0.30
CA LEU A 57 0.94 -1.76 -0.81
C LEU A 57 0.19 -1.07 0.33
N ALA A 58 -0.22 -1.80 1.37
CA ALA A 58 -0.87 -1.23 2.55
C ALA A 58 0.00 -0.15 3.22
N ALA A 59 1.30 -0.38 3.36
CA ALA A 59 2.23 0.61 3.90
C ALA A 59 2.32 1.87 3.01
N LYS A 60 2.38 1.70 1.68
CA LYS A 60 2.39 2.84 0.73
C LYS A 60 1.08 3.64 0.81
N MET A 61 -0.07 2.96 0.87
CA MET A 61 -1.38 3.59 1.01
C MET A 61 -1.50 4.37 2.33
N LEU A 62 -0.96 3.84 3.43
CA LEU A 62 -0.93 4.54 4.72
C LEU A 62 -0.13 5.86 4.62
N ILE A 63 1.04 5.82 3.99
CA ILE A 63 1.87 7.01 3.79
C ILE A 63 1.14 8.04 2.92
N ILE A 64 0.51 7.61 1.83
CA ILE A 64 -0.30 8.48 0.96
C ILE A 64 -1.41 9.14 1.79
N ALA A 65 -2.24 8.34 2.47
CA ALA A 65 -3.34 8.85 3.28
C ALA A 65 -2.87 9.86 4.33
N TRP A 66 -1.80 9.56 5.05
CA TRP A 66 -1.20 10.46 6.04
C TRP A 66 -0.75 11.78 5.42
N THR A 67 -0.05 11.73 4.28
CA THR A 67 0.42 12.92 3.58
C THR A 67 -0.75 13.78 3.15
N LEU A 68 -1.77 13.21 2.49
CA LEU A 68 -2.96 13.96 2.06
C LEU A 68 -3.72 14.58 3.24
N MET A 69 -3.87 13.84 4.35
CA MET A 69 -4.51 14.36 5.56
C MET A 69 -3.75 15.53 6.18
N LYS A 70 -2.41 15.49 6.12
CA LYS A 70 -1.51 16.53 6.66
C LYS A 70 -1.45 17.75 5.75
N THR A 71 -1.33 17.56 4.43
CA THR A 71 -1.20 18.66 3.46
C THR A 71 -2.53 19.23 3.01
N LYS A 72 -3.66 18.55 3.30
CA LYS A 72 -5.01 18.90 2.82
C LYS A 72 -5.10 18.96 1.29
N GLN A 73 -4.26 18.20 0.61
CA GLN A 73 -4.25 18.11 -0.85
C GLN A 73 -5.07 16.90 -1.32
N SER A 74 -5.56 17.01 -2.55
CA SER A 74 -6.14 15.89 -3.28
C SER A 74 -5.07 14.88 -3.68
N PHE A 75 -5.48 13.63 -3.88
CA PHE A 75 -4.60 12.59 -4.34
C PHE A 75 -4.17 12.81 -5.79
N ASP A 76 -2.85 12.81 -6.03
CA ASP A 76 -2.23 12.84 -7.37
C ASP A 76 -1.64 11.45 -7.70
N PRO A 77 -2.16 10.75 -8.73
CA PRO A 77 -1.65 9.46 -9.20
C PRO A 77 -0.17 9.46 -9.62
N GLU A 78 0.37 10.58 -10.11
CA GLU A 78 1.76 10.66 -10.61
C GLU A 78 2.79 10.30 -9.51
N HIS A 79 2.43 10.53 -8.25
CA HIS A 79 3.26 10.16 -7.10
C HIS A 79 3.39 8.65 -6.86
N LEU A 80 2.61 7.80 -7.55
CA LEU A 80 2.75 6.35 -7.47
C LEU A 80 3.88 5.79 -8.35
N ASN A 81 4.49 6.59 -9.24
CA ASN A 81 5.61 6.21 -10.11
C ASN A 81 5.46 4.77 -10.62
N ILE A 82 4.51 4.55 -11.52
CA ILE A 82 4.07 3.21 -11.97
C ILE A 82 4.89 2.72 -13.17
N ASP A 83 5.71 3.59 -13.78
CA ASP A 83 6.56 3.29 -14.94
C ASP A 83 7.80 2.44 -14.60
#